data_AF-E3RU40-F1
#
_entry.id   AF-E3RU40-F1
#
_cell.length_a   1.000
_cell.length_b   1.000
_cell.length_c   1.000
_cell.angle_alpha   90.00
_cell.angle_beta   90.00
_cell.angle_gamma   90.00
#
_symmetry.space_group_name_H-M   'P 1'
#
loop_
_entity.id
_entity.type
_entity.pdbx_description
1 polymer ?
#
loop_
_entity_poly.entity_id
_entity_poly.type
_entity_poly.pdbx_seq_one_letter_code
_entity_poly.pdbx_strand_id
1 'polypeptide(L)'
;MANRLSHSLDEIESHTPAIKSHDGNTCNDIMSKNGETIKEGDHVYTKIRGGRHEGDVEKIVTNKDEADAAGVKHPPKVLFTDQKGKDVAHNPGTLDVTDKA
;
A
#
# COMPACT_ATOMS: atom_id res chain seq x y z
N MET A 1 -54.22 -26.55 -6.41
CA MET A 1 -53.86 -25.68 -5.28
C MET A 1 -52.36 -25.52 -5.25
N ALA A 2 -51.86 -24.33 -5.57
CA ALA A 2 -50.62 -23.73 -5.07
C ALA A 2 -50.43 -22.39 -5.80
N ASN A 3 -51.09 -21.35 -5.27
CA ASN A 3 -50.71 -19.97 -5.56
C ASN A 3 -49.35 -19.73 -4.90
N ARG A 4 -48.34 -19.32 -5.66
CA ARG A 4 -47.10 -18.78 -5.08
C ARG A 4 -46.56 -17.64 -5.95
N LEU A 5 -47.15 -16.48 -5.67
CA LEU A 5 -46.53 -15.15 -5.62
C LEU A 5 -45.50 -14.83 -6.71
N SER A 6 -45.99 -14.12 -7.72
CA SER A 6 -45.20 -13.15 -8.49
C SER A 6 -44.70 -12.07 -7.55
N HIS A 7 -43.42 -12.10 -7.19
CA HIS A 7 -42.76 -10.92 -6.65
C HIS A 7 -42.01 -10.24 -7.79
N SER A 8 -42.49 -9.05 -8.15
CA SER A 8 -41.87 -8.11 -9.08
C SER A 8 -40.42 -7.88 -8.67
N LEU A 9 -39.49 -7.95 -9.61
CA LEU A 9 -38.06 -7.72 -9.33
C LEU A 9 -37.75 -6.30 -8.86
N ASP A 10 -38.72 -5.38 -8.94
CA ASP A 10 -38.56 -3.96 -8.65
C ASP A 10 -38.41 -3.64 -7.14
N GLU A 11 -38.78 -4.55 -6.23
CA GLU A 11 -38.66 -4.29 -4.77
C GLU A 11 -37.25 -4.55 -4.21
N ILE A 12 -36.41 -5.33 -4.91
CA ILE A 12 -35.10 -5.76 -4.40
C ILE A 12 -34.04 -4.65 -4.54
N GLU A 13 -34.27 -3.67 -5.42
CA GLU A 13 -33.33 -2.57 -5.68
C GLU A 13 -33.36 -1.46 -4.61
N SER A 14 -34.35 -1.46 -3.71
CA SER A 14 -34.55 -0.34 -2.78
C SER A 14 -33.72 -0.43 -1.49
N HIS A 15 -33.10 -1.58 -1.19
CA HIS A 15 -32.43 -1.85 0.10
C HIS A 15 -31.07 -2.53 -0.04
N THR A 16 -30.37 -2.34 -1.16
CA THR A 16 -28.92 -2.51 -1.18
C THR A 16 -28.29 -1.21 -0.66
N PRO A 17 -27.53 -1.21 0.45
CA PRO A 17 -26.73 -0.04 0.78
C PRO A 17 -25.84 0.21 -0.43
N ALA A 18 -25.82 1.45 -0.91
CA ALA A 18 -24.85 1.89 -1.89
C ALA A 18 -23.48 1.48 -1.35
N ILE A 19 -22.93 0.40 -1.90
CA ILE A 19 -21.52 0.07 -1.75
C ILE A 19 -20.87 1.26 -2.41
N LYS A 20 -20.50 2.27 -1.60
CA LYS A 20 -19.55 3.30 -2.01
C LYS A 20 -18.42 2.51 -2.62
N SER A 21 -18.26 2.63 -3.93
CA SER A 21 -17.14 2.09 -4.67
C SER A 21 -15.91 2.39 -3.83
N HIS A 22 -15.41 1.36 -3.13
CA HIS A 22 -14.04 1.37 -2.68
C HIS A 22 -13.32 1.03 -3.98
N ASP A 23 -13.05 2.10 -4.71
CA ASP A 23 -12.49 2.06 -6.05
C ASP A 23 -11.26 1.15 -6.06
N GLY A 24 -11.23 0.21 -7.00
CA GLY A 24 -9.98 -0.40 -7.45
C GLY A 24 -9.43 -1.52 -6.57
N ASN A 25 -10.14 -2.65 -6.47
CA ASN A 25 -9.48 -3.92 -6.14
C ASN A 25 -8.66 -4.44 -7.35
N THR A 26 -7.61 -3.72 -7.68
CA THR A 26 -6.42 -4.20 -8.42
C THR A 26 -5.23 -3.99 -7.49
N CYS A 27 -5.19 -4.79 -6.43
CA CYS A 27 -4.33 -4.64 -5.26
C CYS A 27 -2.86 -5.01 -5.51
N ASN A 28 -2.11 -4.09 -6.15
CA ASN A 28 -0.65 -4.06 -6.06
C ASN A 28 -0.17 -2.91 -5.15
N ASP A 29 -1.01 -2.48 -4.21
CA ASP A 29 -0.68 -1.38 -3.31
C ASP A 29 0.48 -1.75 -2.38
N ILE A 30 1.50 -0.91 -2.38
CA ILE A 30 2.68 -1.09 -1.55
C ILE A 30 2.36 -0.56 -0.15
N MET A 31 2.08 -1.49 0.77
CA MET A 31 1.63 -1.17 2.11
C MET A 31 2.76 -1.19 3.15
N SER A 32 2.66 -0.25 4.08
CA SER A 32 3.46 -0.19 5.30
C SER A 32 3.10 -1.32 6.26
N LYS A 33 3.87 -1.44 7.33
CA LYS A 33 3.60 -2.37 8.43
C LYS A 33 2.20 -2.20 9.04
N ASN A 34 1.65 -0.97 9.03
CA ASN A 34 0.35 -0.67 9.63
C ASN A 34 -0.80 -0.70 8.61
N GLY A 35 -0.55 -1.16 7.38
CA GLY A 35 -1.56 -1.23 6.32
C GLY A 35 -1.80 0.10 5.61
N GLU A 36 -0.93 1.09 5.80
CA GLU A 36 -1.01 2.35 5.07
C GLU A 36 -0.31 2.24 3.73
N THR A 37 -0.90 2.74 2.65
CA THR A 37 -0.22 2.84 1.35
C THR A 37 0.98 3.77 1.45
N ILE A 38 2.13 3.31 0.94
CA ILE A 38 3.36 4.07 0.81
C ILE A 38 3.45 4.61 -0.61
N LYS A 39 3.74 5.91 -0.74
CA LYS A 39 3.98 6.59 -2.02
C LYS A 39 5.33 7.29 -2.00
N GLU A 40 5.82 7.65 -3.19
CA GLU A 40 6.98 8.53 -3.32
C GLU A 40 6.66 9.89 -2.66
N GLY A 41 7.63 10.41 -1.91
CA GLY A 41 7.50 11.60 -1.07
C GLY A 41 7.00 11.35 0.36
N ASP A 42 6.40 10.18 0.67
CA ASP A 42 5.99 9.89 2.05
C ASP A 42 7.21 9.80 2.97
N HIS A 43 7.10 10.29 4.20
CA HIS A 43 8.15 10.13 5.19
C HIS A 43 8.00 8.78 5.90
N VAL A 44 9.00 7.92 5.76
CA VAL A 44 8.99 6.56 6.33
C VAL A 44 10.10 6.39 7.35
N TYR A 45 9.90 5.47 8.30
CA TYR A 45 10.97 5.08 9.21
C TYR A 45 10.98 3.58 9.52
N THR A 46 12.15 3.13 9.95
CA THR A 46 12.36 1.81 10.55
C THR A 46 13.24 1.92 11.77
N LYS A 47 12.86 1.22 12.85
CA LYS A 47 13.59 1.22 14.11
C LYS A 47 14.68 0.15 14.11
N ILE A 48 15.87 0.51 14.60
CA ILE A 48 16.99 -0.41 14.81
C ILE A 48 17.48 -0.33 16.27
N ARG A 49 18.34 -1.26 16.69
CA ARG A 49 18.94 -1.19 18.02
C ARG A 49 19.86 0.05 18.09
N GLY A 50 19.51 0.99 18.96
CA GLY A 50 20.29 2.22 19.16
C GLY A 50 20.00 3.35 18.16
N GLY A 51 18.90 3.27 17.39
CA GLY A 51 18.52 4.34 16.48
C GLY A 51 17.35 4.00 15.57
N ARG A 52 17.30 4.68 14.43
CA ARG A 52 16.34 4.49 13.36
C ARG A 52 16.96 4.93 12.03
N HIS A 53 16.42 4.44 10.93
CA HIS A 53 16.58 5.06 9.61
C HIS A 53 15.24 5.69 9.27
N GLU A 54 15.25 6.98 8.97
CA GLU A 54 14.05 7.72 8.55
C GLU A 54 14.40 8.69 7.44
N GLY A 55 13.47 8.88 6.51
CA GLY A 55 13.66 9.68 5.31
C GLY A 55 12.45 9.62 4.39
N ASP A 56 12.46 10.48 3.38
CA ASP A 56 11.39 10.58 2.40
C ASP A 56 11.58 9.53 1.31
N VAL A 57 10.48 8.87 0.90
CA VAL A 57 10.54 7.83 -0.14
C VAL A 57 10.91 8.46 -1.47
N GLU A 58 12.04 8.04 -2.02
CA GLU A 58 12.52 8.51 -3.32
C GLU A 58 12.00 7.65 -4.47
N LYS A 59 11.92 6.33 -4.25
CA LYS A 59 11.48 5.39 -5.27
C LYS A 59 10.92 4.12 -4.66
N ILE A 60 9.91 3.55 -5.31
CA ILE A 60 9.37 2.24 -4.97
C ILE A 60 9.66 1.26 -6.12
N VAL A 61 10.50 0.28 -5.85
CA VAL A 61 10.88 -0.77 -6.80
C VAL A 61 9.94 -1.95 -6.63
N THR A 62 9.14 -2.25 -7.64
CA THR A 62 8.18 -3.37 -7.63
C THR A 62 8.57 -4.50 -8.57
N ASN A 63 9.35 -4.20 -9.62
CA ASN A 63 9.74 -5.14 -10.67
C ASN A 63 11.17 -5.65 -10.47
N LYS A 64 11.48 -6.82 -11.04
CA LYS A 64 12.83 -7.41 -10.98
C LYS A 64 13.87 -6.62 -11.76
N ASP A 65 13.53 -6.16 -12.97
CA ASP A 65 14.47 -5.41 -13.81
C ASP A 65 14.89 -4.08 -13.14
N GLU A 66 13.94 -3.40 -12.50
CA GLU A 66 14.21 -2.21 -11.71
C GLU A 66 15.04 -2.51 -10.45
N ALA A 67 14.81 -3.67 -9.83
CA ALA A 67 15.58 -4.12 -8.68
C ALA A 67 17.04 -4.39 -9.07
N ASP A 68 17.28 -5.05 -10.19
CA ASP A 68 18.62 -5.32 -10.72
C ASP A 68 19.32 -4.01 -11.11
N ALA A 69 18.62 -3.06 -11.74
CA ALA A 69 19.17 -1.74 -12.07
C ALA A 69 19.51 -0.91 -10.82
N ALA A 70 18.72 -1.02 -9.75
CA ALA A 70 18.97 -0.37 -8.47
C ALA A 70 19.91 -1.16 -7.55
N GLY A 71 20.37 -2.35 -7.95
CA GLY A 71 21.24 -3.22 -7.14
C GLY A 71 20.57 -3.80 -5.90
N VAL A 72 19.24 -3.83 -5.85
CA VAL A 72 18.45 -4.35 -4.71
C VAL A 72 17.87 -5.73 -5.03
N LYS A 73 17.66 -6.56 -4.01
CA LYS A 73 17.09 -7.91 -4.16
C LYS A 73 15.72 -7.99 -3.51
N HIS A 74 14.90 -8.90 -4.01
CA HIS A 74 13.56 -9.24 -3.49
C HIS A 74 12.61 -8.03 -3.47
N PRO A 75 12.13 -7.56 -4.64
CA PRO A 75 11.05 -6.57 -4.66
C PRO A 75 9.77 -7.13 -3.99
N PRO A 76 8.91 -6.27 -3.42
CA PRO A 76 9.00 -4.82 -3.45
C PRO A 76 10.00 -4.21 -2.46
N LYS A 77 10.66 -3.13 -2.88
CA LYS A 77 11.61 -2.35 -2.07
C LYS A 77 11.30 -0.87 -2.12
N VAL A 78 11.38 -0.23 -0.96
CA VAL A 78 11.26 1.22 -0.80
C VAL A 78 12.67 1.78 -0.62
N LEU A 79 13.02 2.74 -1.45
CA LEU A 79 14.33 3.40 -1.47
C LEU A 79 14.17 4.82 -0.91
N PHE A 80 15.02 5.18 0.05
CA PHE A 80 15.07 6.50 0.65
C PHE A 80 16.47 6.79 1.19
N THR A 81 16.86 8.06 1.22
CA THR A 81 18.05 8.51 1.94
C THR A 81 17.71 8.76 3.40
N ASP A 82 18.48 8.16 4.32
CA ASP A 82 18.27 8.35 5.75
C ASP A 82 18.75 9.73 6.24
N GLN A 83 18.40 10.07 7.48
CA GLN A 83 18.78 11.32 8.13
C GLN A 83 20.31 11.52 8.33
N LYS A 84 21.14 10.54 7.95
CA LYS A 84 22.61 10.61 7.96
C LYS A 84 23.20 10.64 6.55
N GLY A 85 22.36 10.75 5.52
CA GLY A 85 22.78 10.77 4.12
C GLY A 85 23.16 9.38 3.58
N LYS A 86 22.60 8.31 4.14
CA LYS A 86 22.83 6.94 3.64
C LYS A 86 21.64 6.43 2.85
N ASP A 87 21.92 5.83 1.71
CA ASP A 87 20.91 5.16 0.89
C ASP A 87 20.40 3.89 1.59
N VAL A 88 19.08 3.77 1.73
CA VAL A 88 18.42 2.64 2.38
C VAL A 88 17.39 2.02 1.42
N ALA A 89 17.47 0.70 1.24
CA ALA A 89 16.50 -0.09 0.49
C ALA A 89 15.81 -1.12 1.41
N HIS A 90 14.57 -0.83 1.82
CA HIS A 90 13.87 -1.62 2.83
C HIS A 90 12.57 -2.25 2.30
N ASN A 91 12.10 -3.29 3.01
CA ASN A 91 10.83 -3.92 2.67
C ASN A 91 9.67 -3.03 3.17
N PRO A 92 8.65 -2.74 2.34
CA PRO A 92 7.57 -1.82 2.69
C PRO A 92 6.78 -2.27 3.93
N GLY A 93 6.43 -3.55 4.03
CA GLY A 93 5.66 -4.12 5.17
C GLY A 93 6.40 -4.13 6.52
N THR A 94 7.57 -3.52 6.60
CA THR A 94 8.36 -3.37 7.82
C THR A 94 8.71 -1.91 8.13
N LEU A 95 8.25 -0.99 7.30
CA LEU A 95 8.34 0.45 7.51
C LEU A 95 7.05 0.94 8.15
N ASP A 96 7.18 1.97 8.97
CA ASP A 96 6.09 2.78 9.46
C ASP A 96 6.09 4.11 8.67
N VAL A 97 4.92 4.67 8.36
CA VAL A 97 4.80 5.98 7.71
C VAL A 97 4.51 7.02 8.79
N THR A 98 5.29 8.10 8.80
CA THR A 98 5.13 9.20 9.77
C THR A 98 4.36 10.35 9.16
N ASP A 99 4.71 10.75 7.94
CA ASP A 99 4.12 11.88 7.23
C ASP A 99 3.78 11.48 5.79
N LYS A 100 2.69 12.03 5.26
CA LYS A 100 2.23 11.80 3.89
C LYS A 100 2.61 12.97 3.00
N ALA A 101 2.94 12.68 1.74
CA ALA A 101 3.20 13.68 0.70
C ALA A 101 1.96 14.51 0.33
#